data_AF-A0A7W0UN38-F1
#
_entry.id   AF-A0A7W0UN38-F1
#
_cell.length_a   1.000
_cell.length_b   1.000
_cell.length_c   1.000
_cell.angle_alpha   90.00
_cell.angle_beta   90.00
_cell.angle_gamma   90.00
#
_symmetry.space_group_name_H-M   'P 1'
#
loop_
_entity.id
_entity.type
_entity.pdbx_description
1 polymer ?
#
loop_
_entity_poly.entity_id
_entity_poly.type
_entity_poly.pdbx_seq_one_letter_code
_entity_poly.pdbx_strand_id
1 'polypeptide(L)' 'MRLTRIKPQDACEELRERGFAFLVEPRDYPWCRPAYLRDPDGRLVELSEMR' A
#
# COMPACT_ATOMS: atom_id res chain seq x y z
N MET A 1 9.55 -13.22 9.67
CA MET A 1 9.73 -11.77 9.38
C MET A 1 8.50 -11.06 9.94
N ARG A 2 8.62 -10.41 11.10
CA ARG A 2 7.48 -9.83 11.83
C ARG A 2 7.46 -8.34 11.54
N LEU A 3 6.55 -7.90 10.67
CA LEU A 3 6.42 -6.49 10.28
C LEU A 3 5.87 -5.72 11.49
N THR A 4 6.77 -5.06 12.22
CA THR A 4 6.45 -4.13 13.30
C THR A 4 5.77 -2.91 12.69
N ARG A 5 4.43 -2.88 12.75
CA ARG A 5 3.54 -1.71 12.75
C ARG A 5 4.11 -0.47 12.06
N ILE A 6 4.37 -0.59 10.76
CA ILE A 6 4.76 0.53 9.90
C ILE A 6 3.53 1.44 9.83
N LYS A 7 3.68 2.73 10.11
CA LYS A 7 2.60 3.70 9.88
C LYS A 7 2.25 3.64 8.38
N PRO A 8 0.96 3.70 8.00
CA PRO A 8 0.51 3.41 6.63
C PRO A 8 1.19 4.28 5.54
N GLN A 9 1.58 5.50 5.88
CA GLN A 9 2.35 6.40 5.01
C GLN A 9 3.77 5.89 4.74
N ASP A 10 4.49 5.49 5.78
CA ASP A 10 5.82 4.88 5.68
C ASP A 10 5.78 3.57 4.87
N ALA A 11 4.67 2.82 4.95
CA ALA A 11 4.50 1.60 4.17
C ALA A 11 4.37 1.88 2.67
N CYS A 12 3.73 2.99 2.28
CA CYS A 12 3.57 3.32 0.87
C CYS A 12 4.88 3.82 0.26
N GLU A 13 5.66 4.61 0.99
CA GLU A 13 6.99 5.05 0.55
C GLU A 13 7.94 3.86 0.39
N GLU A 14 8.00 2.96 1.37
CA GLU A 14 8.83 1.74 1.29
C GLU A 14 8.48 0.90 0.06
N LEU A 15 7.18 0.75 -0.25
CA LEU A 15 6.75 -0.02 -1.41
C LEU A 15 7.15 0.64 -2.73
N ARG A 16 7.13 1.97 -2.81
CA ARG A 16 7.65 2.68 -4.00
C ARG A 16 9.14 2.43 -4.18
N GLU A 17 9.91 2.52 -3.10
CA GLU A 17 11.36 2.24 -3.12
C GLU A 17 11.66 0.79 -3.52
N ARG A 18 10.76 -0.14 -3.18
CA ARG A 18 10.85 -1.57 -3.56
C ARG A 18 10.35 -1.87 -4.98
N GLY A 19 9.99 -0.86 -5.76
CA GLY A 19 9.59 -1.00 -7.16
C GLY A 19 8.11 -1.30 -7.39
N PHE A 20 7.25 -1.12 -6.39
CA PHE A 20 5.81 -1.22 -6.60
C PHE A 20 5.30 0.03 -7.32
N ALA A 21 4.44 -0.19 -8.32
CA ALA A 21 3.80 0.88 -9.07
C ALA A 21 2.37 1.11 -8.57
N PHE A 22 2.08 2.31 -8.08
CA PHE A 22 0.75 2.69 -7.61
C PHE A 22 -0.18 2.92 -8.81
N LEU A 23 -1.25 2.13 -8.88
CA LEU A 23 -2.35 2.32 -9.82
C LEU A 23 -3.40 3.29 -9.24
N VAL A 24 -3.59 3.20 -7.93
CA VAL A 24 -4.47 4.07 -7.15
C VAL A 24 -3.76 4.43 -5.86
N GLU A 25 -3.50 5.72 -5.70
CA GLU A 25 -2.93 6.28 -4.47
C GLU A 25 -3.82 6.02 -3.25
N PRO A 26 -3.26 5.92 -2.03
CA PRO A 26 -4.04 5.74 -0.81
C PRO A 26 -5.08 6.85 -0.62
N ARG A 27 -6.36 6.50 -0.66
CA ARG A 27 -7.47 7.46 -0.55
C ARG A 27 -8.31 7.23 0.69
N ASP A 28 -8.58 8.28 1.44
CA ASP A 28 -9.41 8.20 2.64
C ASP A 28 -10.90 8.10 2.30
N TYR A 29 -11.54 7.08 2.88
CA TYR A 29 -12.99 6.92 2.95
C TYR A 29 -13.41 6.84 4.43
N PRO A 30 -14.70 7.06 4.74
CA PRO A 30 -15.20 6.94 6.12
C PRO A 30 -14.97 5.56 6.75
N TRP A 31 -14.85 4.51 5.94
CA TRP A 31 -14.74 3.12 6.40
C TRP A 31 -13.35 2.49 6.20
N CYS A 32 -12.52 3.01 5.28
CA CYS A 32 -11.17 2.47 5.05
C CYS A 32 -10.28 3.45 4.27
N ARG A 33 -9.01 3.08 4.13
CA ARG A 33 -8.06 3.73 3.23
C ARG A 33 -7.38 2.69 2.33
N PRO A 34 -7.91 2.42 1.12
CA PRO A 34 -7.33 1.45 0.21
C PRO A 34 -6.31 2.10 -0.73
N ALA A 35 -5.40 1.28 -1.25
CA ALA A 35 -4.50 1.58 -2.37
C ALA A 35 -4.34 0.34 -3.25
N TYR A 36 -4.14 0.55 -4.55
CA TYR A 36 -3.95 -0.53 -5.52
C TYR A 36 -2.59 -0.37 -6.20
N LEU A 37 -1.81 -1.45 -6.24
CA LEU A 37 -0.47 -1.44 -6.82
C LEU A 37 -0.16 -2.67 -7.65
N ARG A 38 0.83 -2.54 -8.53
CA ARG A 38 1.51 -3.66 -9.18
C ARG A 38 2.82 -3.95 -8.46
N ASP A 39 3.06 -5.21 -8.13
CA ASP A 39 4.39 -5.66 -7.71
C ASP A 39 5.35 -5.69 -8.92
N PRO A 40 6.67 -5.85 -8.71
CA PRO A 40 7.64 -5.91 -9.81
C PRO A 40 7.40 -7.03 -10.82
N ASP A 41 6.69 -8.10 -10.44
CA ASP A 41 6.29 -9.20 -11.34
C ASP A 41 4.98 -8.87 -12.10
N GLY A 42 4.38 -7.71 -11.87
CA GLY A 42 3.14 -7.27 -12.50
C GLY A 42 1.86 -7.85 -11.87
N ARG A 43 1.91 -8.46 -10.69
CA ARG A 43 0.71 -8.92 -9.96
C ARG A 43 0.01 -7.75 -9.29
N LEU A 44 -1.33 -7.80 -9.26
CA LEU A 44 -2.15 -6.81 -8.58
C LEU A 44 -2.14 -7.09 -7.07
N VAL A 45 -1.88 -6.05 -6.28
CA VAL A 45 -1.89 -6.06 -4.82
C VAL A 45 -2.85 -4.97 -4.34
N GLU A 46 -3.67 -5.31 -3.33
CA GLU A 46 -4.49 -4.34 -2.59
C GLU A 46 -3.87 -4.13 -1.21
N LEU A 47 -3.70 -2.86 -0.83
CA LEU A 47 -3.47 -2.47 0.56
C LEU A 47 -4.76 -1.89 1.09
N SER A 48 -5.15 -2.29 2.29
CA SER A 48 -6.36 -1.77 2.92
C SER A 48 -6.10 -1.55 4.40
N GLU A 49 -6.26 -0.31 4.84
CA GLU A 49 -6.29 0.05 6.25
C GLU A 49 -7.74 0.25 6.69
N MET A 50 -8.19 -0.55 7.67
CA MET A 50 -9.49 -0.39 8.33
C MET A 50 -9.41 0.76 9.35
N ARG A 51 -10.41 1.64 9.36
CA ARG A 51 -10.56 2.70 10.35
C ARG A 51 -11.42 2.27 11.53
#